data_AF-F0T9V2-F1
#
_entry.id   AF-F0T9V2-F1
#
_cell.length_a   1.000
_cell.length_b   1.000
_cell.length_c   1.000
_cell.angle_alpha   90.00
_cell.angle_beta   90.00
_cell.angle_gamma   90.00
#
_symmetry.space_group_name_H-M   'P 1'
#
loop_
_entity.id
_entity.type
_entity.pdbx_description
1 polymer ?
#
loop_
_entity_poly.entity_id
_entity_poly.type
_entity_poly.pdbx_seq_one_letter_code
_entity_poly.pdbx_strand_id
1 'polypeptide(L)'
;MGKPWRLNEEIRLELLVNEKGLSLGEIYRSKLFKGRSYTALSMKLHKMKLKSCRKGVKHYTNEEVWKIWIYYKQGLTAPEIGSKLNRKKKSISNQITRFGMAYSKPYIPCPEYLKPKVDAILQKMNSK
;
A
#
# COMPACT_ATOMS: atom_id res chain seq x y z
N MET A 1 6.30 -29.11 -13.08
CA MET A 1 4.88 -28.81 -12.80
C MET A 1 4.67 -28.77 -11.29
N GLY A 2 3.99 -27.75 -10.75
CA GLY A 2 3.78 -27.62 -9.30
C GLY A 2 2.73 -28.60 -8.78
N LYS A 3 2.79 -28.95 -7.48
CA LYS A 3 1.83 -29.84 -6.82
C LYS A 3 0.39 -29.36 -7.04
N PRO A 4 -0.56 -30.20 -7.46
CA PRO A 4 -1.96 -29.77 -7.63
C PRO A 4 -2.59 -29.41 -6.27
N TRP A 5 -3.50 -28.45 -6.26
CA TRP A 5 -4.23 -28.05 -5.05
C TRP A 5 -5.32 -29.07 -4.73
N ARG A 6 -5.41 -29.49 -3.46
CA ARG A 6 -6.50 -30.35 -2.99
C ARG A 6 -7.65 -29.49 -2.48
N LEU A 7 -8.89 -29.94 -2.65
CA LEU A 7 -10.08 -29.24 -2.18
C LEU A 7 -9.99 -28.83 -0.70
N ASN A 8 -9.48 -29.72 0.16
CA ASN A 8 -9.28 -29.43 1.59
C ASN A 8 -8.25 -28.31 1.84
N GLU A 9 -7.22 -28.18 1.00
CA GLU A 9 -6.27 -27.06 1.11
C GLU A 9 -6.93 -25.74 0.70
N GLU A 10 -7.81 -25.76 -0.29
CA GLU A 10 -8.53 -24.57 -0.78
C GLU A 10 -9.54 -24.07 0.26
N ILE A 11 -10.37 -24.96 0.79
CA ILE A 11 -11.33 -24.64 1.86
C ILE A 11 -10.61 -24.08 3.09
N ARG A 12 -9.49 -24.71 3.47
CA ARG A 12 -8.68 -24.24 4.60
C ARG A 12 -8.09 -22.86 4.35
N LEU A 13 -7.63 -22.59 3.13
CA LEU A 13 -7.07 -21.29 2.76
C LEU A 13 -8.12 -20.19 2.80
N GLU A 14 -9.33 -20.49 2.33
CA GLU A 14 -10.49 -19.59 2.37
C GLU A 14 -10.88 -19.26 3.81
N LEU A 15 -11.03 -20.28 4.67
CA LEU A 15 -11.39 -20.09 6.08
C LEU A 15 -10.35 -19.23 6.84
N LEU A 16 -9.05 -19.40 6.55
CA LEU A 16 -8.01 -18.58 7.18
C LEU A 16 -8.07 -17.11 6.75
N VAL A 17 -8.43 -16.83 5.50
CA VAL A 17 -8.48 -15.45 4.97
C VAL A 17 -9.80 -14.77 5.32
N ASN A 18 -10.95 -15.42 5.13
CA ASN A 18 -12.27 -14.82 5.31
C ASN A 18 -12.70 -14.84 6.78
N GLU A 19 -12.67 -16.00 7.44
CA GLU A 19 -13.16 -16.15 8.82
C GLU A 19 -12.14 -15.63 9.84
N LYS A 20 -10.85 -15.98 9.67
CA LYS A 20 -9.80 -15.60 10.62
C LYS A 20 -9.10 -14.28 10.29
N GLY A 21 -9.39 -13.70 9.11
CA GLY A 21 -8.79 -12.43 8.68
C GLY A 21 -7.25 -12.45 8.62
N LEU A 22 -6.64 -13.61 8.37
CA LEU A 22 -5.19 -13.74 8.33
C LEU A 22 -4.62 -13.22 7.01
N SER A 23 -3.52 -12.49 7.11
CA SER A 23 -2.74 -12.08 5.95
C SER A 23 -2.01 -13.27 5.33
N LEU A 24 -1.73 -13.17 4.03
CA LEU A 24 -0.91 -14.16 3.32
C LEU A 24 0.43 -14.43 4.02
N GLY A 25 1.04 -13.40 4.62
CA GLY A 25 2.28 -13.54 5.38
C GLY A 25 2.11 -14.36 6.66
N GLU A 26 1.02 -14.18 7.41
CA GLU A 26 0.72 -14.98 8.59
C GLU A 26 0.42 -16.42 8.22
N ILE A 27 -0.34 -16.64 7.15
CA ILE A 27 -0.64 -17.99 6.62
C ILE A 27 0.65 -18.69 6.21
N TYR A 28 1.56 -18.02 5.51
CA TYR A 28 2.84 -18.61 5.14
C TYR A 28 3.71 -18.96 6.36
N ARG A 29 3.82 -18.04 7.34
CA ARG A 29 4.60 -18.27 8.56
C ARG A 29 4.04 -19.37 9.46
N SER A 30 2.72 -19.60 9.42
CA SER A 30 2.07 -20.66 10.19
C SER A 30 2.49 -22.08 9.80
N LYS A 31 3.16 -22.25 8.64
CA LYS A 31 3.58 -23.55 8.08
C LYS A 31 2.44 -24.57 7.93
N LEU A 32 1.18 -24.12 7.91
CA LEU A 32 0.00 -24.98 7.75
C LEU A 32 -0.09 -25.63 6.36
N PHE A 33 0.52 -25.02 5.35
CA PHE A 33 0.57 -25.51 3.98
C PHE A 33 1.97 -26.01 3.62
N LYS A 34 2.36 -27.18 4.15
CA LYS A 34 3.68 -27.78 3.92
C LYS A 34 3.92 -28.03 2.43
N GLY A 35 5.05 -27.54 1.92
CA GLY A 35 5.44 -27.67 0.51
C GLY A 35 4.80 -26.64 -0.44
N ARG A 36 4.03 -25.68 0.07
CA ARG A 36 3.56 -24.53 -0.71
C ARG A 36 4.49 -23.34 -0.53
N SER A 37 4.99 -22.80 -1.63
CA SER A 37 5.74 -21.55 -1.61
C SER A 37 4.81 -20.36 -1.35
N TYR A 38 5.37 -19.26 -0.87
CA TYR A 38 4.65 -18.00 -0.71
C TYR A 38 3.95 -17.57 -2.02
N THR A 39 4.65 -17.71 -3.14
CA THR A 39 4.12 -17.40 -4.48
C THR A 39 2.93 -18.29 -4.85
N ALA A 40 3.00 -19.59 -4.54
CA ALA A 40 1.89 -20.51 -4.80
C ALA A 40 0.64 -20.13 -4.02
N LEU A 41 0.79 -19.79 -2.72
CA LEU A 41 -0.31 -19.28 -1.89
C LEU A 41 -0.89 -17.98 -2.48
N SER A 42 -0.03 -17.03 -2.87
CA SER A 42 -0.46 -15.75 -3.45
C SER A 42 -1.25 -15.93 -4.74
N MET A 43 -0.75 -16.75 -5.66
CA MET A 43 -1.43 -17.04 -6.94
C MET A 43 -2.77 -17.72 -6.71
N LYS A 44 -2.85 -18.62 -5.73
CA LYS A 44 -4.10 -19.33 -5.42
C LYS A 44 -5.14 -18.39 -4.84
N LEU A 45 -4.77 -17.52 -3.88
CA LEU A 45 -5.67 -16.49 -3.36
C LEU A 45 -6.19 -15.56 -4.47
N HIS A 46 -5.31 -15.14 -5.38
CA HIS A 46 -5.70 -14.35 -6.55
C HIS A 46 -6.70 -15.11 -7.45
N LYS A 47 -6.43 -16.39 -7.75
CA LYS A 47 -7.34 -17.23 -8.56
C LYS A 47 -8.70 -17.43 -7.89
N MET A 48 -8.73 -17.53 -6.56
CA MET A 48 -9.96 -17.64 -5.76
C MET A 48 -10.64 -16.28 -5.54
N LYS A 49 -10.12 -15.18 -6.10
CA LYS A 49 -10.59 -13.80 -5.88
C LYS A 49 -10.65 -13.39 -4.40
N LEU A 50 -9.86 -14.05 -3.55
CA LEU A 50 -9.74 -13.74 -2.14
C LEU A 50 -8.76 -12.58 -1.94
N LYS A 51 -9.22 -11.49 -1.34
CA LYS A 51 -8.36 -10.37 -0.97
C LYS A 51 -7.51 -10.80 0.22
N SER A 52 -6.23 -11.11 0.01
CA SER A 52 -5.31 -11.27 1.13
C SER A 52 -5.20 -9.92 1.84
N CYS A 53 -5.79 -9.79 3.02
CA CYS A 53 -5.63 -8.59 3.85
C CYS A 53 -4.15 -8.45 4.19
N ARG A 54 -3.43 -7.50 3.59
CA ARG A 54 -2.09 -7.15 4.10
C ARG A 54 -2.27 -6.40 5.41
N LYS A 55 -2.45 -7.13 6.52
CA LYS A 55 -2.44 -6.54 7.87
C LYS A 55 -1.18 -5.69 8.03
N GLY A 56 -1.37 -4.40 8.28
CA GLY A 56 -0.28 -3.44 8.53
C GLY A 56 0.22 -2.63 7.33
N VAL A 57 -0.27 -2.87 6.10
CA VAL A 57 -0.02 -1.92 5.00
C VAL A 57 -1.08 -0.84 5.05
N LYS A 58 -0.83 0.19 5.86
CA LYS A 58 -1.63 1.42 5.81
C LYS A 58 -1.41 2.02 4.42
N HIS A 59 -2.38 1.88 3.54
CA HIS A 59 -2.33 2.50 2.22
C HIS A 59 -2.25 4.02 2.37
N TYR A 60 -1.60 4.70 1.43
CA TYR A 60 -1.65 6.15 1.39
C TYR A 60 -3.02 6.58 0.88
N THR A 61 -3.68 7.49 1.59
CA THR A 61 -4.87 8.18 1.06
C THR A 61 -4.43 9.18 -0.01
N ASN A 62 -5.35 9.56 -0.92
CA ASN A 62 -5.07 10.59 -1.93
C ASN A 62 -4.61 11.91 -1.28
N GLU A 63 -5.17 12.26 -0.12
CA GLU A 63 -4.75 13.44 0.64
C GLU A 63 -3.31 13.32 1.15
N GLU A 64 -2.92 12.15 1.69
CA GLU A 64 -1.53 11.93 2.13
C GLU A 64 -0.55 11.97 0.95
N VAL A 65 -0.93 11.41 -0.21
CA VAL A 65 -0.14 11.47 -1.44
C VAL A 65 0.12 12.92 -1.85
N TRP A 66 -0.92 13.77 -1.87
CA TRP A 66 -0.79 15.19 -2.20
C TRP A 66 0.06 15.94 -1.18
N LYS A 67 -0.13 15.69 0.12
CA LYS A 67 0.72 16.29 1.17
C LYS A 67 2.20 15.94 0.98
N ILE A 68 2.52 14.68 0.65
CA ILE A 68 3.90 14.26 0.37
C ILE A 68 4.47 15.03 -0.82
N TRP A 69 3.70 15.18 -1.90
CA TRP A 69 4.14 15.91 -3.08
C TRP A 69 4.39 17.39 -2.77
N ILE A 70 3.47 18.04 -2.07
CA ILE A 70 3.60 19.44 -1.64
C ILE A 70 4.85 19.61 -0.77
N TYR A 71 5.02 18.79 0.27
CA TYR A 71 6.19 18.89 1.16
C TYR A 71 7.50 18.61 0.42
N TYR A 72 7.51 17.66 -0.52
CA TYR A 72 8.69 17.41 -1.36
C TYR A 72 9.03 18.60 -2.25
N LYS A 73 8.02 19.24 -2.86
CA LYS A 73 8.21 20.48 -3.65
C LYS A 73 8.65 21.67 -2.79
N GLN A 74 8.33 21.67 -1.50
CA GLN A 74 8.84 22.61 -0.50
C GLN A 74 10.30 22.34 -0.08
N GLY A 75 10.97 21.33 -0.65
CA GLY A 75 12.34 20.99 -0.33
C GLY A 75 12.51 20.14 0.93
N LEU A 76 11.41 19.68 1.55
CA LEU A 76 11.51 18.80 2.72
C LEU A 76 12.04 17.42 2.31
N THR A 77 12.90 16.88 3.16
CA THR A 77 13.48 15.56 3.01
C THR A 77 12.50 14.46 3.44
N ALA A 78 12.68 13.25 2.93
CA ALA A 78 11.81 12.11 3.27
C ALA A 78 11.65 11.83 4.79
N PRO A 79 12.69 11.98 5.65
CA PRO A 79 12.54 11.90 7.10
C PRO A 79 11.58 12.95 7.70
N GLU A 80 11.67 14.20 7.25
CA GLU A 80 10.85 15.32 7.78
C GLU A 80 9.38 15.14 7.40
N ILE A 81 9.14 14.76 6.15
CA ILE A 81 7.80 14.43 5.65
C ILE A 81 7.22 13.23 6.41
N GLY A 82 8.04 12.21 6.66
CA GLY A 82 7.64 11.04 7.45
C GLY A 82 7.21 11.41 8.87
N SER A 83 7.94 12.33 9.50
CA SER A 83 7.60 12.84 10.83
C SER A 83 6.27 13.59 10.84
N LYS A 84 6.00 14.43 9.83
CA LYS A 84 4.72 15.17 9.71
C LYS A 84 3.51 14.28 9.44
N LEU A 85 3.69 13.17 8.73
CA LEU A 85 2.59 12.28 8.32
C LEU A 85 2.47 11.02 9.19
N ASN A 86 3.32 10.87 10.21
CA ASN A 86 3.47 9.65 11.00
C ASN A 86 3.68 8.40 10.12
N ARG A 87 4.63 8.51 9.18
CA ARG A 87 4.98 7.48 8.19
C ARG A 87 6.47 7.21 8.23
N LYS A 88 6.85 5.95 8.02
CA LYS A 88 8.26 5.54 7.98
C LYS A 88 8.99 6.22 6.81
N LYS A 89 10.21 6.73 7.06
CA LYS A 89 11.11 7.34 6.05
C LYS A 89 11.16 6.53 4.75
N LYS A 90 11.39 5.21 4.83
CA LYS A 90 11.47 4.32 3.66
C LYS A 90 10.19 4.33 2.81
N SER A 91 9.03 4.43 3.45
CA SER A 91 7.73 4.49 2.77
C SER A 91 7.56 5.80 2.01
N ILE A 92 7.96 6.92 2.63
CA ILE A 92 7.92 8.24 2.00
C ILE A 92 8.92 8.34 0.84
N SER A 93 10.15 7.86 1.03
CA SER A 93 11.16 7.82 -0.03
C SER A 93 10.65 7.06 -1.24
N ASN A 94 10.06 5.88 -1.05
CA ASN A 94 9.45 5.11 -2.13
C ASN A 94 8.32 5.89 -2.82
N GLN A 95 7.53 6.68 -2.08
CA GLN A 95 6.46 7.49 -2.64
C GLN A 95 6.98 8.69 -3.44
N ILE A 96 8.04 9.35 -2.97
CA ILE A 96 8.76 10.42 -3.70
C ILE A 96 9.39 9.87 -4.97
N THR A 97 10.09 8.74 -4.89
CA THR A 97 10.66 8.07 -6.06
C THR A 97 9.58 7.70 -7.06
N ARG A 98 8.40 7.25 -6.62
CA ARG A 98 7.25 7.05 -7.51
C ARG A 98 6.84 8.34 -8.20
N PHE A 99 6.78 9.48 -7.54
CA PHE A 99 6.53 10.75 -8.24
C PHE A 99 7.63 11.09 -9.26
N GLY A 100 8.90 10.86 -8.89
CA GLY A 100 10.05 11.14 -9.77
C GLY A 100 10.19 10.17 -10.96
N MET A 101 9.68 8.94 -10.85
CA MET A 101 9.74 7.91 -11.90
C MET A 101 8.40 7.73 -12.66
N ALA A 102 7.26 8.16 -12.11
CA ALA A 102 5.92 7.88 -12.66
C ALA A 102 5.39 8.93 -13.65
N TYR A 103 6.24 9.65 -14.38
CA TYR A 103 5.82 10.29 -15.64
C TYR A 103 5.51 9.26 -16.76
N SER A 104 5.45 7.96 -16.47
CA SER A 104 4.92 6.93 -17.36
C SER A 104 3.47 6.51 -17.06
N LYS A 105 2.79 7.14 -16.08
CA LYS A 105 1.35 6.94 -15.81
C LYS A 105 0.62 8.28 -15.85
N PRO A 106 -0.62 8.33 -16.38
CA PRO A 106 -1.33 9.59 -16.58
C PRO A 106 -1.49 10.33 -15.25
N TYR A 107 -1.20 11.63 -15.30
CA TYR A 107 -1.43 12.60 -14.24
C TYR A 107 -2.82 12.38 -13.62
N ILE A 108 -2.87 12.08 -12.32
CA ILE A 108 -4.13 12.07 -11.57
C ILE A 108 -4.32 13.51 -11.08
N PRO A 109 -5.27 14.29 -11.64
CA PRO A 109 -5.50 15.65 -11.20
C PRO A 109 -5.87 15.68 -9.71
N CYS A 110 -5.43 16.73 -9.01
CA CYS A 110 -5.88 16.99 -7.65
C CYS A 110 -7.40 17.06 -7.66
N PRO A 111 -8.12 16.19 -6.91
CA PRO A 111 -9.57 16.24 -6.87
C PRO A 111 -10.07 17.64 -6.50
N GLU A 112 -11.11 18.13 -7.19
CA GLU A 112 -11.67 19.48 -7.00
C GLU A 112 -11.86 19.88 -5.53
N TYR A 113 -12.35 18.94 -4.71
CA TYR A 113 -12.62 19.16 -3.28
C TYR A 113 -11.36 19.31 -2.41
N LEU A 114 -10.19 18.91 -2.92
CA LEU A 114 -8.90 19.07 -2.23
C LEU A 114 -8.18 20.35 -2.64
N LYS A 115 -8.50 20.94 -3.81
CA LYS A 115 -7.87 22.18 -4.29
C LYS A 115 -7.92 23.31 -3.24
N PRO A 116 -9.06 23.64 -2.60
CA PRO A 116 -9.10 24.73 -1.63
C PRO A 116 -8.23 24.48 -0.39
N LYS A 117 -8.09 23.22 0.03
CA LYS A 117 -7.24 22.85 1.18
C LYS A 117 -5.76 22.95 0.82
N VAL A 118 -5.41 22.57 -0.40
CA VAL A 118 -4.05 22.70 -0.94
C VAL A 118 -3.71 24.19 -1.11
N ASP A 119 -4.61 24.97 -1.71
CA ASP A 119 -4.42 26.40 -1.93
C ASP A 119 -4.35 27.18 -0.61
N ALA A 120 -5.16 26.83 0.40
CA ALA A 120 -5.06 27.44 1.73
C ALA A 120 -3.73 27.12 2.44
N ILE A 121 -3.15 25.93 2.21
CA ILE A 121 -1.80 25.61 2.69
C ILE A 121 -0.77 26.46 1.95
N LEU A 122 -0.89 26.61 0.62
CA LEU A 122 0.01 27.42 -0.19
C LEU A 122 -0.08 28.93 0.13
N GLN A 123 -1.28 29.48 0.34
CA GLN A 123 -1.49 30.88 0.70
C GLN A 123 -0.91 31.21 2.07
N LYS A 124 -1.09 30.33 3.07
CA LYS A 124 -0.45 30.48 4.38
C LYS A 124 1.08 30.48 4.32
N MET A 125 1.67 29.97 3.24
CA MET A 125 3.12 29.97 3.04
C MET A 125 3.63 31.26 2.37
N ASN A 126 2.82 31.93 1.55
CA ASN A 126 3.20 33.16 0.84
C ASN A 126 2.94 34.44 1.66
N SER A 127 2.39 34.32 2.87
CA SER A 127 2.11 35.44 3.80
C SER A 127 3.19 35.62 4.88
N LYS A 128 4.42 35.20 4.62
CA LYS A 128 5.61 35.50 5.42
C LYS A 128 6.62 36.22 4.55
#